data_AF-G1CCW3-F1
#
_entry.id   AF-G1CCW3-F1
#
_cell.length_a   1.000
_cell.length_b   1.000
_cell.length_c   1.000
_cell.angle_alpha   90.00
_cell.angle_beta   90.00
_cell.angle_gamma   90.00
#
_symmetry.space_group_name_H-M   'P 1'
#
loop_
_entity.id
_entity.type
_entity.pdbx_description
1 polymer ?
#
loop_
_entity_poly.entity_id
_entity_poly.type
_entity_poly.pdbx_seq_one_letter_code
_entity_poly.pdbx_strand_id
1 'polypeptide(L)'
;MDKRERMSKLRTVAKILLMYCIFSSASAFAEGNTKGDPCLAFTCMAGKLQGNEATSGPDCVMGRQSFFEIRIYTPYYNPGATAAARKVFLSTCPMTTISENKNTLELIIQRYGRSFQE
;
A
#
# COMPACT_ATOMS: atom_id res chain seq x y z
N MET A 1 28.26 17.66 42.96
CA MET A 1 27.06 17.29 42.18
C MET A 1 25.92 16.95 43.11
N ASP A 2 24.90 17.79 43.14
CA ASP A 2 23.81 17.80 44.11
C ASP A 2 22.79 16.67 43.87
N LYS A 3 22.31 16.02 44.94
CA LYS A 3 21.37 14.88 44.87
C LYS A 3 20.03 15.30 44.25
N ARG A 4 19.62 16.57 44.41
CA ARG A 4 18.39 17.14 43.85
C ARG A 4 18.48 17.30 42.33
N GLU A 5 19.67 17.61 41.80
CA GLU A 5 19.94 17.70 40.37
C GLU A 5 19.82 16.34 39.67
N ARG A 6 20.32 15.27 40.30
CA ARG A 6 20.18 13.88 39.80
C ARG A 6 18.71 13.44 39.76
N MET A 7 17.94 13.78 40.80
CA MET A 7 16.52 13.44 40.89
C MET A 7 15.68 14.19 39.83
N SER A 8 16.04 15.43 39.50
CA SER A 8 15.40 16.20 38.43
C SER A 8 15.67 15.59 37.05
N LYS A 9 16.94 15.23 36.78
CA LYS A 9 17.35 14.58 35.52
C LYS A 9 16.67 13.21 35.34
N LEU A 10 16.57 12.39 36.39
CA LEU A 10 15.86 11.11 36.33
C LEU A 10 14.37 11.29 36.01
N ARG A 11 13.70 12.29 36.60
CA ARG A 11 12.29 12.58 36.33
C ARG A 11 12.05 13.03 34.89
N THR A 12 12.98 13.81 34.31
CA THR A 12 12.89 14.29 32.93
C THR A 12 13.14 13.16 31.92
N VAL A 13 14.13 12.30 32.15
CA VAL A 13 14.40 11.14 31.29
C VAL A 13 13.24 10.15 31.29
N ALA A 14 12.64 9.89 32.47
CA ALA A 14 11.47 9.01 32.57
C ALA A 14 10.26 9.52 31.77
N LYS A 15 10.05 10.84 31.70
CA LYS A 15 8.96 11.46 30.91
C LYS A 15 9.20 11.35 29.40
N ILE A 16 10.44 11.49 28.95
CA ILE A 16 10.80 11.36 27.52
C ILE A 16 10.59 9.91 27.05
N LEU A 17 10.97 8.92 27.87
CA LEU A 17 10.81 7.51 27.53
C LEU A 17 9.33 7.08 27.45
N LEU A 18 8.47 7.60 28.33
CA LEU A 18 7.02 7.30 28.30
C LEU A 18 6.29 7.90 27.09
N MET A 19 6.78 9.00 26.53
CA MET A 19 6.13 9.68 25.40
C MET A 19 6.37 8.98 24.05
N TYR A 20 7.40 8.14 23.94
CA TYR A 20 7.77 7.47 22.69
C TYR A 20 6.88 6.26 22.35
N CYS A 21 6.12 5.73 23.32
CA CYS A 21 5.26 4.55 23.12
C CYS A 21 3.93 4.82 22.39
N ILE A 22 3.61 6.07 22.05
CA ILE A 22 2.30 6.43 21.47
C ILE A 22 2.34 6.46 19.92
N PHE A 23 3.51 6.32 19.29
CA PHE A 23 3.65 6.37 17.82
C PHE A 23 3.57 5.01 17.11
N SER A 24 3.31 3.92 17.82
CA SER A 24 3.06 2.62 17.20
C SER A 24 1.57 2.40 17.00
N SER A 25 0.95 3.22 16.14
CA SER A 25 -0.30 2.84 15.50
C SER A 25 -0.01 1.65 14.57
N ALA A 26 -0.10 0.44 15.11
CA ALA A 26 -0.20 -0.76 14.31
C ALA A 26 -1.44 -0.60 13.42
N SER A 27 -1.24 -0.46 12.11
CA SER A 27 -2.29 -0.59 11.12
C SER A 27 -2.80 -2.02 11.20
N ALA A 28 -3.95 -2.21 11.84
CA ALA A 28 -4.69 -3.45 11.80
C ALA A 28 -5.19 -3.63 10.35
N PHE A 29 -4.40 -4.34 9.54
CA PHE A 29 -4.91 -4.90 8.29
C PHE A 29 -5.82 -6.05 8.70
N ALA A 30 -7.13 -5.85 8.52
CA ALA A 30 -8.12 -6.90 8.65
C ALA A 30 -7.70 -8.09 7.76
N GLU A 31 -7.68 -9.29 8.32
CA GLU A 31 -7.54 -10.55 7.58
C GLU A 31 -8.77 -10.75 6.68
N GLY A 32 -8.79 -10.03 5.56
CA GLY A 32 -9.70 -10.24 4.45
C GLY A 32 -9.05 -11.15 3.42
N ASN A 33 -9.85 -12.04 2.82
CA ASN A 33 -9.48 -12.87 1.67
C ASN A 33 -8.58 -12.08 0.68
N THR A 34 -7.28 -12.36 0.68
CA THR A 34 -6.26 -11.52 0.02
C THR A 34 -6.30 -11.62 -1.51
N LYS A 35 -7.01 -12.63 -2.05
CA LYS A 35 -7.25 -12.76 -3.48
C LYS A 35 -8.41 -11.88 -3.93
N GLY A 36 -8.11 -10.94 -4.81
CA GLY A 36 -9.12 -10.02 -5.36
C GLY A 36 -9.42 -8.81 -4.47
N ASP A 37 -8.67 -8.56 -3.40
CA ASP A 37 -8.80 -7.32 -2.64
C ASP A 37 -8.21 -6.13 -3.45
N PRO A 38 -9.06 -5.18 -3.90
CA PRO A 38 -8.60 -4.01 -4.66
C PRO A 38 -7.70 -3.08 -3.84
N CYS A 39 -7.85 -3.04 -2.50
CA CYS A 39 -7.06 -2.17 -1.64
C CYS A 39 -5.65 -2.70 -1.38
N LEU A 40 -5.54 -4.01 -1.13
CA LEU A 40 -4.26 -4.70 -1.12
C LEU A 40 -3.56 -4.54 -2.48
N ALA A 41 -4.26 -4.83 -3.59
CA ALA A 41 -3.70 -4.67 -4.93
C ALA A 41 -3.21 -3.24 -5.20
N PHE A 42 -3.97 -2.22 -4.82
CA PHE A 42 -3.56 -0.81 -4.99
C PHE A 42 -2.27 -0.51 -4.22
N THR A 43 -2.22 -0.87 -2.92
CA THR A 43 -1.05 -0.62 -2.07
C THR A 43 0.19 -1.31 -2.61
N CYS A 44 0.07 -2.56 -3.05
CA CYS A 44 1.17 -3.33 -3.59
C CYS A 44 1.67 -2.80 -4.93
N MET A 45 0.76 -2.39 -5.82
CA MET A 45 1.13 -1.77 -7.09
C MET A 45 1.74 -0.37 -6.89
N ALA A 46 1.30 0.39 -5.89
CA ALA A 46 1.90 1.66 -5.51
C ALA A 46 3.32 1.50 -4.94
N GLY A 47 3.55 0.44 -4.15
CA GLY A 47 4.90 0.06 -3.70
C GLY A 47 5.81 -0.34 -4.85
N LYS A 48 5.31 -1.17 -5.78
CA LYS A 48 6.03 -1.57 -7.00
C LYS A 48 6.43 -0.37 -7.86
N LEU A 49 5.53 0.62 -8.02
CA LEU A 49 5.80 1.83 -8.78
C LEU A 49 7.00 2.63 -8.22
N GLN A 50 7.19 2.62 -6.90
CA GLN A 50 8.27 3.32 -6.21
C GLN A 50 9.59 2.55 -6.20
N GLY A 51 9.65 1.36 -6.83
CA GLY A 51 10.80 0.45 -6.75
C GLY A 51 11.01 -0.13 -5.34
N ASN A 52 10.08 0.13 -4.42
CA ASN A 52 10.09 -0.46 -3.09
C ASN A 52 9.36 -1.80 -3.17
N GLU A 53 10.04 -2.76 -3.78
CA GLU A 53 9.58 -4.14 -3.76
C GLU A 53 9.43 -4.62 -2.31
N ALA A 54 10.03 -4.03 -1.25
CA ALA A 54 9.91 -4.49 0.14
C ALA A 54 8.51 -4.35 0.78
N THR A 55 7.53 -3.72 0.12
CA THR A 55 6.11 -3.92 0.43
C THR A 55 5.64 -5.36 0.07
N SER A 56 6.51 -6.19 -0.52
CA SER A 56 6.33 -7.62 -0.90
C SER A 56 6.35 -8.61 0.26
N GLY A 57 5.53 -8.35 1.28
CA GLY A 57 5.02 -9.46 2.08
C GLY A 57 4.29 -10.48 1.19
N PRO A 58 4.04 -11.71 1.67
CA PRO A 58 3.26 -12.73 0.94
C PRO A 58 1.95 -12.16 0.39
N ASP A 59 1.32 -11.25 1.13
CA ASP A 59 0.07 -10.60 0.75
C ASP A 59 0.22 -9.72 -0.51
N CYS A 60 1.38 -9.10 -0.73
CA CYS A 60 1.61 -8.31 -1.93
C CYS A 60 2.00 -9.11 -3.17
N VAL A 61 2.38 -10.38 -3.01
CA VAL A 61 2.38 -11.31 -4.14
C VAL A 61 0.94 -11.52 -4.61
N MET A 62 0.02 -11.81 -3.69
CA MET A 62 -1.41 -12.02 -3.98
C MET A 62 -2.09 -10.75 -4.54
N GLY A 63 -1.79 -9.58 -3.97
CA GLY A 63 -2.33 -8.30 -4.45
C GLY A 63 -1.89 -7.97 -5.87
N ARG A 64 -0.61 -8.18 -6.21
CA ARG A 64 -0.11 -7.98 -7.58
C ARG A 64 -0.71 -9.00 -8.54
N GLN A 65 -0.76 -10.28 -8.16
CA GLN A 65 -1.38 -11.31 -8.97
C GLN A 65 -2.84 -10.97 -9.28
N SER A 66 -3.62 -10.53 -8.28
CA SER A 66 -5.02 -10.11 -8.48
C SER A 66 -5.15 -9.00 -9.53
N PHE A 67 -4.22 -8.03 -9.55
CA PHE A 67 -4.19 -7.00 -10.59
C PHE A 67 -3.83 -7.56 -11.98
N PHE A 68 -2.81 -8.43 -12.07
CA PHE A 68 -2.32 -8.95 -13.35
C PHE A 68 -3.17 -10.08 -13.94
N GLU A 69 -3.97 -10.79 -13.13
CA GLU A 69 -4.96 -11.78 -13.55
C GLU A 69 -6.10 -11.16 -14.38
N ILE A 70 -6.41 -9.87 -14.16
CA ILE A 70 -7.39 -9.15 -14.98
C ILE A 70 -6.81 -8.97 -16.38
N ARG A 71 -7.40 -9.69 -17.35
CA ARG A 71 -6.98 -9.71 -18.76
C ARG A 71 -8.21 -9.87 -19.64
N ILE A 72 -8.39 -8.95 -20.59
CA ILE A 72 -9.52 -8.95 -21.53
C ILE A 72 -9.02 -9.34 -22.92
N TYR A 73 -9.75 -10.24 -23.58
CA TYR A 73 -9.45 -10.74 -24.92
C TYR A 73 -10.64 -10.50 -25.85
N THR A 74 -10.41 -9.94 -27.04
CA THR A 74 -11.45 -9.73 -28.08
C THR A 74 -10.83 -9.43 -29.46
N PRO A 75 -10.74 -10.40 -30.39
CA PRO A 75 -10.62 -11.85 -30.15
C PRO A 75 -9.25 -12.22 -29.56
N TYR A 76 -8.26 -11.31 -29.67
CA TYR A 76 -6.92 -11.41 -29.09
C TYR A 76 -6.79 -10.51 -27.87
N TYR A 77 -5.65 -10.56 -27.18
CA TYR A 77 -5.40 -9.71 -26.01
C TYR A 77 -5.69 -8.23 -26.34
N ASN A 78 -6.58 -7.63 -25.55
CA ASN A 78 -6.97 -6.24 -25.69
C ASN A 78 -6.31 -5.43 -24.55
N PRO A 79 -5.15 -4.78 -24.79
CA PRO A 79 -4.45 -4.04 -23.74
C PRO A 79 -5.25 -2.82 -23.27
N GLY A 80 -6.03 -2.18 -24.16
CA GLY A 80 -6.87 -1.04 -23.81
C GLY A 80 -8.00 -1.41 -22.85
N ALA A 81 -8.75 -2.47 -23.18
CA ALA A 81 -9.81 -2.98 -22.34
C ALA A 81 -9.27 -3.55 -21.01
N THR A 82 -8.11 -4.20 -21.05
CA THR A 82 -7.43 -4.70 -19.84
C THR A 82 -7.04 -3.55 -18.91
N ALA A 83 -6.43 -2.48 -19.42
CA ALA A 83 -6.08 -1.31 -18.63
C ALA A 83 -7.31 -0.64 -18.01
N ALA A 84 -8.41 -0.53 -18.76
CA ALA A 84 -9.67 0.00 -18.26
C ALA A 84 -10.25 -0.87 -17.13
N ALA A 85 -10.29 -2.20 -17.31
CA ALA A 85 -10.78 -3.14 -16.29
C ALA A 85 -9.93 -3.09 -15.01
N ARG A 86 -8.59 -3.05 -15.15
CA ARG A 86 -7.67 -2.89 -14.02
C ARG A 86 -7.85 -1.56 -13.29
N LYS A 87 -8.10 -0.47 -14.01
CA LYS A 87 -8.40 0.84 -13.42
C LYS A 87 -9.70 0.81 -12.62
N VAL A 88 -10.75 0.20 -13.18
CA VAL A 88 -12.03 0.01 -12.49
C VAL A 88 -11.82 -0.81 -11.22
N PHE A 89 -11.11 -1.94 -11.30
CA PHE A 89 -10.79 -2.77 -10.15
C PHE A 89 -10.11 -1.98 -9.03
N LEU A 90 -9.01 -1.29 -9.31
CA LEU A 90 -8.33 -0.49 -8.28
C LEU A 90 -9.20 0.65 -7.75
N SER A 91 -10.05 1.26 -8.60
CA SER A 91 -10.95 2.35 -8.19
C SER A 91 -12.04 1.93 -7.20
N THR A 92 -12.32 0.63 -7.07
CA THR A 92 -13.26 0.12 -6.06
C THR A 92 -12.70 0.21 -4.64
N CYS A 93 -11.38 0.35 -4.49
CA CYS A 93 -10.78 0.62 -3.20
C CYS A 93 -11.02 2.09 -2.78
N PRO A 94 -11.62 2.37 -1.60
CA PRO A 94 -11.90 3.74 -1.14
C PRO A 94 -10.66 4.66 -1.13
N MET A 95 -9.49 4.09 -0.86
CA MET A 95 -8.21 4.80 -0.79
C MET A 95 -7.86 5.51 -2.11
N THR A 96 -8.32 4.99 -3.24
CA THR A 96 -8.04 5.54 -4.58
C THR A 96 -8.91 6.74 -4.94
N THR A 97 -10.03 6.91 -4.23
CA THR A 97 -10.95 8.05 -4.44
C THR A 97 -10.45 9.31 -3.73
N ILE A 98 -9.55 9.16 -2.74
CA ILE A 98 -8.81 10.25 -2.10
C ILE A 98 -7.95 10.94 -3.17
N SER A 99 -8.06 12.27 -3.26
CA SER A 99 -7.43 13.08 -4.31
C SER A 99 -5.93 12.88 -4.41
N GLU A 100 -5.25 12.66 -3.29
CA GLU A 100 -3.80 12.43 -3.21
C GLU A 100 -3.36 11.15 -3.95
N ASN A 101 -4.22 10.13 -3.96
CA ASN A 101 -3.94 8.82 -4.54
C ASN A 101 -4.40 8.67 -5.99
N LYS A 102 -5.15 9.65 -6.52
CA LYS A 102 -5.61 9.63 -7.93
C LYS A 102 -4.44 9.62 -8.90
N ASN A 103 -3.40 10.42 -8.63
CA ASN A 103 -2.19 10.42 -9.46
C ASN A 103 -1.48 9.06 -9.45
N THR A 104 -1.36 8.46 -8.26
CA THR A 104 -0.78 7.11 -8.09
C THR A 104 -1.55 6.06 -8.89
N LEU A 105 -2.89 6.10 -8.87
CA LEU A 105 -3.73 5.22 -9.68
C LEU A 105 -3.42 5.37 -11.18
N GLU A 106 -3.40 6.61 -11.70
CA GLU A 106 -3.11 6.84 -13.11
C GLU A 106 -1.69 6.36 -13.49
N LEU A 107 -0.69 6.60 -12.65
CA LEU A 107 0.68 6.14 -12.89
C LEU A 107 0.78 4.60 -12.90
N ILE A 108 0.08 3.91 -12.00
CA ILE A 108 0.00 2.45 -11.99
C ILE A 108 -0.59 1.96 -13.32
N ILE A 109 -1.71 2.53 -13.76
CA ILE A 109 -2.38 2.12 -15.00
C ILE A 109 -1.54 2.48 -16.24
N GLN A 110 -0.87 3.62 -16.23
CA GLN A 110 0.04 4.04 -17.30
C GLN A 110 1.20 3.06 -17.45
N ARG A 111 1.80 2.62 -16.33
CA ARG A 111 2.99 1.77 -16.34
C ARG A 111 2.68 0.29 -16.50
N TYR A 112 1.62 -0.20 -15.86
CA TYR A 112 1.32 -1.64 -15.74
C TYR A 112 -0.04 -2.05 -16.29
N GLY A 113 -0.93 -1.10 -16.60
CA GLY A 113 -2.31 -1.41 -17.00
C GLY A 113 -2.43 -2.21 -18.29
N ARG A 114 -1.45 -2.11 -19.18
CA ARG A 114 -1.44 -2.78 -20.49
C ARG A 114 -0.54 -4.00 -20.57
N SER A 115 0.34 -4.20 -19.59
CA SER A 115 1.44 -5.18 -19.67
C SER A 115 1.19 -6.42 -18.79
N PHE A 116 2.01 -7.45 -19.02
CA PHE A 116 2.11 -8.64 -18.17
C PHE A 116 3.34 -8.57 -17.23
N GLN A 117 3.97 -7.40 -17.09
CA GLN A 117 5.16 -7.24 -16.25
C GLN A 117 4.76 -7.17 -14.78
N GLU A 118 4.74 -8.35 -14.16
CA GLU A 118 4.45 -8.57 -12.74
C GLU A 118 5.50 -8.03 -11.78
#